data_AF-A0A4S4BDC7-F1
#
_entry.id   AF-A0A4S4BDC7-F1
#
_cell.length_a   1.000
_cell.length_b   1.000
_cell.length_c   1.000
_cell.angle_alpha   90.00
_cell.angle_beta   90.00
_cell.angle_gamma   90.00
#
_symmetry.space_group_name_H-M   'P 1'
#
loop_
_entity.id
_entity.type
_entity.pdbx_description
1 polymer ?
#
loop_
_entity_poly.entity_id
_entity_poly.type
_entity_poly.pdbx_seq_one_letter_code
_entity_poly.pdbx_strand_id
1 'polypeptide(L)'
;MRQPVADTLGLLPWADHAEAAQRTLYTQFWNPSQQIMNQASPCGAPCNDPYVYWWHAHTLDVLIDGLLRTGDARYTQLIGEAFEGARALNGGTLLHNWYDDMQWMALALLRAHEATGEERYLNGVQELWADIQGGWNEHCGGGIAWKKDQLDYKNTPANAPAAILAARLYGLLGDGADLDWARRIYAWNKAHLVDPETGFVWDGMNRLGDGQLEDGWHFTYNQGAYLGAGLALFEVTGEETYLQDALRTAEAAQTRLLDASSGLFPHEGDGDGGLFKGILVRYLALLAQAVNRPALVRVLRHNAEALWQAGRDPDSGLMGLSWNEQPRGRVSLSGQQSGVMLLEAVATLERQGLLS
;
A
#
# COMPACT_ATOMS: atom_id res chain seq x y z
N MET A 1 10.97 -31.88 37.48
CA MET A 1 11.23 -30.46 37.16
C MET A 1 11.69 -30.38 35.71
N ARG A 2 10.80 -30.00 34.79
CA ARG A 2 11.20 -29.58 33.43
C ARG A 2 11.32 -28.06 33.49
N GLN A 3 12.51 -27.53 33.17
CA GLN A 3 12.69 -26.10 32.99
C GLN A 3 11.79 -25.62 31.85
N PRO A 4 11.21 -24.41 31.93
CA PRO A 4 10.61 -23.80 30.76
C PRO A 4 11.75 -23.45 29.79
N VAL A 5 11.59 -23.87 28.54
CA VAL A 5 12.46 -23.43 27.44
C VAL A 5 12.29 -21.92 27.36
N ALA A 6 13.36 -21.19 27.66
CA ALA A 6 13.39 -19.75 27.49
C ALA A 6 13.13 -19.43 26.01
N ASP A 7 12.24 -18.47 25.83
CA ASP A 7 11.71 -17.97 24.58
C ASP A 7 12.82 -17.60 23.58
N THR A 8 13.03 -18.45 22.58
CA THR A 8 13.99 -18.22 21.49
C THR A 8 13.33 -17.53 20.29
N LEU A 9 12.03 -17.19 20.37
CA LEU A 9 11.31 -16.50 19.31
C LEU A 9 11.60 -14.99 19.25
N GLY A 10 12.16 -14.39 20.31
CA GLY A 10 12.61 -13.00 20.33
C GLY A 10 14.00 -12.75 19.72
N LEU A 11 14.62 -13.75 19.06
CA LEU A 11 16.00 -13.71 18.56
C LEU A 11 16.13 -13.87 17.04
N LEU A 12 15.03 -14.07 16.32
CA LEU A 12 15.07 -14.16 14.86
C LEU A 12 15.20 -12.75 14.25
N PRO A 13 16.07 -12.53 13.26
CA PRO A 13 16.06 -11.31 12.45
C PRO A 13 14.67 -11.04 11.86
N TRP A 14 14.31 -9.77 11.68
CA TRP A 14 13.05 -9.40 11.02
C TRP A 14 13.00 -9.90 9.57
N ALA A 15 14.14 -10.09 8.92
CA ALA A 15 14.22 -10.75 7.62
C ALA A 15 13.61 -12.17 7.60
N ASP A 16 13.75 -12.94 8.70
CA ASP A 16 13.17 -14.27 8.80
C ASP A 16 11.66 -14.22 9.04
N HIS A 17 11.19 -13.21 9.76
CA HIS A 17 9.77 -12.94 9.98
C HIS A 17 9.07 -12.58 8.66
N ALA A 18 9.68 -11.69 7.88
CA ALA A 18 9.22 -11.32 6.55
C ALA A 18 9.18 -12.54 5.61
N GLU A 19 10.24 -13.37 5.61
CA GLU A 19 10.29 -14.58 4.80
C GLU A 19 9.22 -15.62 5.19
N ALA A 20 8.96 -15.77 6.49
CA ALA A 20 7.88 -16.62 6.97
C ALA A 20 6.50 -16.10 6.52
N ALA A 21 6.27 -14.79 6.55
CA ALA A 21 5.02 -14.18 6.08
C ALA A 21 4.82 -14.36 4.56
N GLN A 22 5.88 -14.20 3.77
CA GLN A 22 5.89 -14.50 2.33
C GLN A 22 5.57 -15.96 2.03
N ARG A 23 6.15 -16.88 2.82
CA ARG A 23 5.86 -18.31 2.70
C ARG A 23 4.40 -18.61 2.99
N THR A 24 3.83 -18.02 4.04
CA THR A 24 2.40 -18.13 4.33
C THR A 24 1.56 -17.60 3.17
N LEU A 25 1.89 -16.42 2.64
CA LEU A 25 1.16 -15.84 1.51
C LEU A 25 1.14 -16.84 0.33
N TYR A 26 2.29 -17.38 -0.03
CA TYR A 26 2.40 -18.37 -1.10
C TYR A 26 1.62 -19.66 -0.79
N THR A 27 1.84 -20.29 0.38
CA THR A 27 1.23 -21.60 0.68
C THR A 27 -0.26 -21.55 0.94
N GLN A 28 -0.78 -20.43 1.47
CA GLN A 28 -2.19 -20.28 1.83
C GLN A 28 -3.02 -19.66 0.71
N PHE A 29 -2.43 -18.83 -0.16
CA PHE A 29 -3.19 -18.07 -1.15
C PHE A 29 -2.82 -18.40 -2.59
N TRP A 30 -1.61 -18.84 -2.93
CA TRP A 30 -1.23 -19.02 -4.34
C TRP A 30 -2.13 -20.01 -5.08
N ASN A 31 -2.71 -19.55 -6.20
CA ASN A 31 -3.51 -20.35 -7.11
C ASN A 31 -2.73 -20.58 -8.41
N PRO A 32 -2.10 -21.75 -8.59
CA PRO A 32 -1.28 -22.01 -9.77
C PRO A 32 -2.10 -22.11 -11.07
N SER A 33 -3.41 -22.39 -10.99
CA SER A 33 -4.27 -22.51 -12.17
C SER A 33 -4.64 -21.16 -12.77
N GLN A 34 -4.78 -20.13 -11.92
CA GLN A 34 -5.12 -18.78 -12.34
C GLN A 34 -3.90 -17.83 -12.30
N GLN A 35 -2.75 -18.31 -11.79
CA GLN A 35 -1.53 -17.52 -11.62
C GLN A 35 -1.76 -16.23 -10.82
N ILE A 36 -2.57 -16.32 -9.77
CA ILE A 36 -2.88 -15.21 -8.85
C ILE A 36 -2.91 -15.73 -7.41
N MET A 37 -2.98 -14.81 -6.44
CA MET A 37 -3.34 -15.17 -5.08
C MET A 37 -4.85 -15.27 -4.95
N ASN A 38 -5.36 -16.35 -4.36
CA ASN A 38 -6.76 -16.46 -3.97
C ASN A 38 -7.15 -15.28 -3.07
N GLN A 39 -8.38 -14.80 -3.17
CA GLN A 39 -8.83 -13.63 -2.41
C GLN A 39 -9.03 -13.90 -0.91
N ALA A 40 -8.92 -15.16 -0.47
CA ALA A 40 -8.97 -15.53 0.94
C ALA A 40 -8.38 -16.91 1.22
N SER A 41 -8.06 -17.16 2.49
CA SER A 41 -7.71 -18.48 3.03
C SER A 41 -8.46 -18.79 4.34
N PRO A 42 -9.06 -19.98 4.49
CA PRO A 42 -9.36 -20.92 3.41
C PRO A 42 -10.34 -20.28 2.41
N CYS A 43 -10.16 -20.57 1.13
CA CYS A 43 -11.06 -20.03 0.11
C CYS A 43 -12.30 -20.92 -0.10
N GLY A 44 -13.47 -20.29 -0.23
CA GLY A 44 -14.70 -20.94 -0.70
C GLY A 44 -14.79 -20.98 -2.23
N ALA A 45 -15.74 -21.74 -2.79
CA ALA A 45 -16.00 -21.78 -4.23
C ALA A 45 -17.28 -21.00 -4.60
N PRO A 46 -17.24 -20.06 -5.57
CA PRO A 46 -16.05 -19.59 -6.29
C PRO A 46 -15.19 -18.63 -5.43
N CYS A 47 -13.86 -18.70 -5.62
CA CYS A 47 -12.88 -18.01 -4.77
C CYS A 47 -12.52 -16.60 -5.27
N ASN A 48 -12.39 -16.48 -6.59
CA ASN A 48 -11.86 -15.30 -7.27
C ASN A 48 -12.90 -14.68 -8.22
N ASP A 49 -14.18 -14.91 -7.93
CA ASP A 49 -15.32 -14.37 -8.70
C ASP A 49 -16.35 -13.76 -7.73
N PRO A 50 -16.59 -12.44 -7.77
CA PRO A 50 -15.90 -11.47 -8.63
C PRO A 50 -14.42 -11.30 -8.27
N TYR A 51 -13.61 -10.94 -9.25
CA TYR A 51 -12.18 -10.67 -9.11
C TYR A 51 -11.94 -9.22 -8.65
N VAL A 52 -11.11 -9.04 -7.61
CA VAL A 52 -10.72 -7.73 -7.07
C VAL A 52 -9.31 -7.38 -7.56
N TYR A 53 -9.26 -6.49 -8.55
CA TYR A 53 -8.04 -6.13 -9.28
C TYR A 53 -6.97 -5.49 -8.40
N TRP A 54 -7.32 -4.51 -7.57
CA TRP A 54 -6.34 -3.72 -6.83
C TRP A 54 -5.63 -4.50 -5.69
N TRP A 55 -6.26 -5.53 -5.12
CA TRP A 55 -5.56 -6.42 -4.18
C TRP A 55 -4.39 -7.15 -4.87
N HIS A 56 -4.52 -7.42 -6.16
CA HIS A 56 -3.50 -8.10 -6.94
C HIS A 56 -2.38 -7.17 -7.40
N ALA A 57 -2.64 -5.86 -7.56
CA ALA A 57 -1.58 -4.86 -7.63
C ALA A 57 -0.68 -4.93 -6.38
N HIS A 58 -1.29 -5.03 -5.20
CA HIS A 58 -0.54 -5.17 -3.95
C HIS A 58 0.06 -6.56 -3.73
N THR A 59 -0.35 -7.58 -4.49
CA THR A 59 0.36 -8.87 -4.53
C THR A 59 1.72 -8.68 -5.20
N LEU A 60 1.76 -7.95 -6.32
CA LEU A 60 3.03 -7.59 -6.95
C LEU A 60 3.90 -6.80 -5.97
N ASP A 61 3.34 -5.82 -5.27
CA ASP A 61 4.10 -5.02 -4.30
C ASP A 61 4.82 -5.86 -3.24
N VAL A 62 4.12 -6.81 -2.61
CA VAL A 62 4.72 -7.65 -1.57
C VAL A 62 5.69 -8.66 -2.15
N LEU A 63 5.45 -9.21 -3.34
CA LEU A 63 6.43 -10.07 -4.02
C LEU A 63 7.71 -9.30 -4.38
N ILE A 64 7.58 -8.04 -4.79
CA ILE A 64 8.71 -7.15 -5.06
C ILE A 64 9.47 -6.82 -3.77
N ASP A 65 8.78 -6.63 -2.64
CA ASP A 65 9.47 -6.47 -1.34
C ASP A 65 10.38 -7.68 -1.03
N GLY A 66 9.86 -8.89 -1.27
CA GLY A 66 10.63 -10.13 -1.12
C GLY A 66 11.82 -10.23 -2.09
N LEU A 67 11.63 -9.83 -3.35
CA LEU A 67 12.72 -9.74 -4.35
C LEU A 67 13.81 -8.77 -3.89
N LEU A 68 13.44 -7.56 -3.48
CA LEU A 68 14.40 -6.53 -3.06
C LEU A 68 15.14 -6.93 -1.78
N ARG A 69 14.50 -7.68 -0.88
CA ARG A 69 15.15 -8.19 0.35
C ARG A 69 16.15 -9.31 0.06
N THR A 70 15.84 -10.22 -0.87
CA THR A 70 16.56 -11.50 -1.01
C THR A 70 17.39 -11.64 -2.28
N GLY A 71 17.03 -10.93 -3.35
CA GLY A 71 17.56 -11.16 -4.69
C GLY A 71 17.16 -12.52 -5.29
N ASP A 72 16.23 -13.25 -4.68
CA ASP A 72 15.87 -14.60 -5.11
C ASP A 72 15.02 -14.57 -6.39
N ALA A 73 15.51 -15.24 -7.44
CA ALA A 73 14.87 -15.32 -8.75
C ALA A 73 13.46 -15.92 -8.71
N ARG A 74 13.10 -16.68 -7.65
CA ARG A 74 11.72 -17.18 -7.48
C ARG A 74 10.70 -16.04 -7.42
N TYR A 75 11.06 -14.91 -6.82
CA TYR A 75 10.16 -13.76 -6.76
C TYR A 75 9.99 -13.14 -8.14
N THR A 76 11.05 -13.07 -8.95
CA THR A 76 10.94 -12.58 -10.34
C THR A 76 9.97 -13.44 -11.15
N GLN A 77 10.04 -14.77 -11.01
CA GLN A 77 9.09 -15.68 -11.63
C GLN A 77 7.65 -15.43 -11.15
N LEU A 78 7.43 -15.37 -9.84
CA LEU A 78 6.10 -15.15 -9.26
C LEU A 78 5.50 -13.79 -9.63
N ILE A 79 6.31 -12.73 -9.71
CA ILE A 79 5.88 -11.39 -10.17
C ILE A 79 5.38 -11.49 -11.61
N GLY A 80 6.14 -12.16 -12.49
CA GLY A 80 5.75 -12.38 -13.88
C GLY A 80 4.45 -13.17 -14.01
N GLU A 81 4.30 -14.25 -13.24
CA GLU A 81 3.08 -15.07 -13.24
C GLU A 81 1.87 -14.29 -12.69
N ALA A 82 2.03 -13.60 -11.56
CA ALA A 82 1.00 -12.77 -10.94
C ALA A 82 0.54 -11.62 -11.84
N PHE A 83 1.47 -11.01 -12.59
CA PHE A 83 1.15 -9.96 -13.56
C PHE A 83 0.27 -10.49 -14.71
N GLU A 84 0.68 -11.61 -15.32
CA GLU A 84 -0.08 -12.21 -16.43
C GLU A 84 -1.45 -12.73 -15.96
N GLY A 85 -1.52 -13.34 -14.78
CA GLY A 85 -2.77 -13.78 -14.16
C GLY A 85 -3.73 -12.61 -13.85
N ALA A 86 -3.21 -11.52 -13.29
CA ALA A 86 -3.99 -10.32 -13.02
C ALA A 86 -4.56 -9.70 -14.30
N ARG A 87 -3.74 -9.59 -15.37
CA ARG A 87 -4.20 -9.12 -16.68
C ARG A 87 -5.27 -10.05 -17.28
N ALA A 88 -5.07 -11.37 -17.19
CA ALA A 88 -6.02 -12.34 -17.73
C ALA A 88 -7.39 -12.27 -17.04
N LEU A 89 -7.42 -12.19 -15.70
CA LEU A 89 -8.68 -12.08 -14.94
C LEU A 89 -9.33 -10.71 -15.04
N ASN A 90 -8.58 -9.66 -15.40
CA ASN A 90 -9.12 -8.36 -15.76
C ASN A 90 -9.57 -8.30 -17.25
N GLY A 91 -9.92 -9.44 -17.86
CA GLY A 91 -10.43 -9.48 -19.24
C GLY A 91 -9.37 -9.32 -20.32
N GLY A 92 -8.10 -9.57 -20.00
CA GLY A 92 -6.98 -9.46 -20.94
C GLY A 92 -6.45 -8.04 -21.14
N THR A 93 -6.79 -7.11 -20.23
CA THR A 93 -6.33 -5.71 -20.26
C THR A 93 -5.87 -5.27 -18.87
N LEU A 94 -5.08 -4.19 -18.79
CA LEU A 94 -4.75 -3.52 -17.53
C LEU A 94 -5.75 -2.39 -17.22
N LEU A 95 -6.53 -1.94 -18.20
CA LEU A 95 -7.52 -0.88 -18.00
C LEU A 95 -8.67 -1.38 -17.14
N HIS A 96 -9.13 -0.53 -16.23
CA HIS A 96 -10.21 -0.85 -15.29
C HIS A 96 -11.20 0.32 -15.17
N ASN A 97 -12.39 0.09 -14.61
CA ASN A 97 -13.38 1.15 -14.41
C ASN A 97 -12.98 2.11 -13.27
N TRP A 98 -12.18 1.62 -12.32
CA TRP A 98 -11.72 2.36 -11.15
C TRP A 98 -10.33 2.96 -11.41
N TYR A 99 -10.19 4.26 -11.24
CA TYR A 99 -8.94 4.97 -11.50
C TYR A 99 -7.89 4.70 -10.42
N ASP A 100 -8.31 4.59 -9.17
CA ASP A 100 -7.47 4.18 -8.03
C ASP A 100 -6.92 2.75 -8.23
N ASP A 101 -7.75 1.80 -8.65
CA ASP A 101 -7.33 0.44 -9.03
C ASP A 101 -6.20 0.44 -10.07
N MET A 102 -6.33 1.26 -11.12
CA MET A 102 -5.30 1.43 -12.15
C MET A 102 -4.04 2.08 -11.60
N GLN A 103 -4.16 3.04 -10.69
CA GLN A 103 -3.01 3.72 -10.07
C GLN A 103 -2.19 2.77 -9.20
N TRP A 104 -2.84 1.93 -8.41
CA TRP A 104 -2.14 0.92 -7.60
C TRP A 104 -1.40 -0.08 -8.49
N MET A 105 -2.03 -0.55 -9.57
CA MET A 105 -1.35 -1.41 -10.54
C MET A 105 -0.17 -0.70 -11.19
N ALA A 106 -0.34 0.53 -11.66
CA ALA A 106 0.73 1.29 -12.30
C ALA A 106 1.92 1.51 -11.35
N LEU A 107 1.68 1.82 -10.08
CA LEU A 107 2.74 1.92 -9.08
C LEU A 107 3.48 0.60 -8.87
N ALA A 108 2.76 -0.52 -8.79
CA ALA A 108 3.36 -1.84 -8.63
C ALA A 108 4.17 -2.26 -9.88
N LEU A 109 3.68 -1.96 -11.08
CA LEU A 109 4.40 -2.21 -12.34
C LEU A 109 5.65 -1.34 -12.47
N LEU A 110 5.59 -0.08 -12.04
CA LEU A 110 6.77 0.79 -12.01
C LEU A 110 7.85 0.20 -11.09
N ARG A 111 7.45 -0.29 -9.90
CA ARG A 111 8.37 -0.99 -8.99
C ARG A 111 8.90 -2.30 -9.60
N ALA A 112 8.06 -3.04 -10.33
CA ALA A 112 8.48 -4.27 -10.99
C ALA A 112 9.53 -3.99 -12.08
N HIS A 113 9.34 -2.93 -12.87
CA HIS A 113 10.32 -2.45 -13.85
C HIS A 113 11.65 -2.10 -13.20
N GLU A 114 11.65 -1.29 -12.14
CA GLU A 114 12.88 -0.90 -11.43
C GLU A 114 13.61 -2.11 -10.83
N ALA A 115 12.86 -3.10 -10.32
CA ALA A 115 13.44 -4.26 -9.66
C ALA A 115 13.98 -5.32 -10.64
N THR A 116 13.45 -5.39 -11.86
CA THR A 116 13.76 -6.48 -12.83
C THR A 116 14.41 -5.99 -14.12
N GLY A 117 14.24 -4.72 -14.48
CA GLY A 117 14.63 -4.15 -15.76
C GLY A 117 13.74 -4.59 -16.94
N GLU A 118 12.62 -5.28 -16.70
CA GLU A 118 11.76 -5.74 -17.79
C GLU A 118 10.87 -4.61 -18.33
N GLU A 119 10.98 -4.31 -19.63
CA GLU A 119 10.23 -3.23 -20.31
C GLU A 119 8.72 -3.46 -20.36
N ARG A 120 8.26 -4.73 -20.30
CA ARG A 120 6.82 -5.03 -20.33
C ARG A 120 6.05 -4.35 -19.19
N TYR A 121 6.68 -4.15 -18.03
CA TYR A 121 6.05 -3.48 -16.91
C TYR A 121 5.96 -1.97 -17.15
N LEU A 122 7.03 -1.32 -17.65
CA LEU A 122 7.00 0.10 -18.00
C LEU A 122 5.99 0.42 -19.10
N ASN A 123 5.86 -0.45 -20.10
CA ASN A 123 4.81 -0.32 -21.12
C ASN A 123 3.40 -0.34 -20.50
N GLY A 124 3.16 -1.23 -19.52
CA GLY A 124 1.91 -1.25 -18.77
C GLY A 124 1.69 0.00 -17.92
N VAL A 125 2.74 0.56 -17.33
CA VAL A 125 2.67 1.85 -16.61
C VAL A 125 2.23 2.97 -17.56
N GLN A 126 2.80 3.05 -18.76
CA GLN A 126 2.45 4.07 -19.75
C GLN A 126 1.01 3.94 -20.25
N GLU A 127 0.53 2.71 -20.49
CA GLU A 127 -0.88 2.44 -20.85
C GLU A 127 -1.83 2.92 -19.75
N LEU A 128 -1.57 2.53 -18.50
CA LEU A 128 -2.38 2.91 -17.35
C LEU A 128 -2.34 4.42 -17.12
N TRP A 129 -1.16 5.04 -17.16
CA TRP A 129 -1.00 6.47 -16.89
C TRP A 129 -1.76 7.33 -17.89
N ALA A 130 -1.71 6.98 -19.18
CA ALA A 130 -2.45 7.67 -20.22
C ALA A 130 -3.98 7.64 -19.98
N ASP A 131 -4.52 6.51 -19.49
CA ASP A 131 -5.94 6.39 -19.17
C ASP A 131 -6.29 7.12 -17.85
N ILE A 132 -5.44 7.02 -16.82
CA ILE A 132 -5.60 7.71 -15.52
C ILE A 132 -5.69 9.23 -15.70
N GLN A 133 -4.86 9.81 -16.57
CA GLN A 133 -4.90 11.24 -16.90
C GLN A 133 -6.28 11.68 -17.42
N GLY A 134 -7.00 10.79 -18.11
CA GLY A 134 -8.36 11.01 -18.59
C GLY A 134 -9.41 11.13 -17.48
N GLY A 135 -9.09 10.71 -16.25
CA GLY A 135 -9.97 10.85 -15.09
C GLY A 135 -9.99 12.26 -14.49
N TRP A 136 -9.03 13.12 -14.83
CA TRP A 136 -9.03 14.50 -14.38
C TRP A 136 -10.13 15.31 -15.07
N ASN A 137 -10.90 16.07 -14.29
CA ASN A 137 -11.88 17.03 -14.81
C ASN A 137 -12.15 18.15 -13.80
N GLU A 138 -12.94 19.15 -14.19
CA GLU A 138 -13.18 20.37 -13.40
C GLU A 138 -14.33 20.26 -12.36
N HIS A 139 -14.98 19.09 -12.22
CA HIS A 139 -15.84 18.86 -11.06
C HIS A 139 -15.00 19.01 -9.78
N CYS A 140 -15.55 19.65 -8.76
CA CYS A 140 -14.84 19.95 -7.51
C CYS A 140 -13.52 20.73 -7.72
N GLY A 141 -13.43 21.56 -8.77
CA GLY A 141 -12.27 22.41 -9.04
C GLY A 141 -11.02 21.66 -9.51
N GLY A 142 -11.16 20.42 -9.95
CA GLY A 142 -10.06 19.56 -10.37
C GLY A 142 -10.14 18.16 -9.78
N GLY A 143 -9.03 17.43 -9.85
CA GLY A 143 -8.90 16.10 -9.29
C GLY A 143 -9.30 15.00 -10.27
N ILE A 144 -8.67 13.85 -10.13
CA ILE A 144 -9.03 12.62 -10.82
C ILE A 144 -10.25 12.02 -10.13
N ALA A 145 -11.23 11.60 -10.93
CA ALA A 145 -12.43 10.93 -10.45
C ALA A 145 -12.12 9.55 -9.86
N TRP A 146 -12.99 9.05 -8.98
CA TRP A 146 -12.85 7.70 -8.44
C TRP A 146 -12.95 6.63 -9.55
N LYS A 147 -13.97 6.76 -10.41
CA LYS A 147 -14.27 5.76 -11.44
C LYS A 147 -14.91 6.39 -12.68
N LYS A 148 -14.80 5.70 -13.82
CA LYS A 148 -15.19 6.22 -15.15
C LYS A 148 -16.68 6.53 -15.27
N ASP A 149 -17.52 5.82 -14.53
CA ASP A 149 -18.98 6.01 -14.50
C ASP A 149 -19.46 7.00 -13.41
N GLN A 150 -18.54 7.61 -12.65
CA GLN A 150 -18.85 8.64 -11.65
C GLN A 150 -17.77 9.72 -11.61
N LEU A 151 -17.78 10.57 -12.64
CA LEU A 151 -16.73 11.56 -12.89
C LEU A 151 -16.71 12.75 -11.91
N ASP A 152 -17.78 12.95 -11.15
CA ASP A 152 -17.95 14.07 -10.24
C ASP A 152 -17.57 13.73 -8.78
N TYR A 153 -17.35 12.46 -8.45
CA TYR A 153 -16.80 12.04 -7.17
C TYR A 153 -15.28 12.03 -7.21
N LYS A 154 -14.64 12.86 -6.36
CA LYS A 154 -13.17 12.97 -6.26
C LYS A 154 -12.72 12.48 -4.90
N ASN A 155 -11.76 11.57 -4.86
CA ASN A 155 -11.29 10.97 -3.62
C ASN A 155 -9.75 10.89 -3.56
N THR A 156 -9.21 10.90 -2.34
CA THR A 156 -7.78 10.75 -2.06
C THR A 156 -7.19 9.49 -2.72
N PRO A 157 -7.85 8.32 -2.71
CA PRO A 157 -7.37 7.10 -3.36
C PRO A 157 -7.12 7.23 -4.86
N ALA A 158 -7.87 8.07 -5.57
CA ALA A 158 -7.66 8.30 -6.99
C ALA A 158 -6.75 9.51 -7.29
N ASN A 159 -6.24 10.22 -6.29
CA ASN A 159 -5.42 11.42 -6.48
C ASN A 159 -4.02 11.27 -5.87
N ALA A 160 -3.91 10.87 -4.61
CA ALA A 160 -2.61 10.74 -3.98
C ALA A 160 -1.71 9.68 -4.67
N PRO A 161 -2.19 8.47 -5.01
CA PRO A 161 -1.38 7.50 -5.76
C PRO A 161 -1.00 7.97 -7.17
N ALA A 162 -1.88 8.68 -7.87
CA ALA A 162 -1.56 9.31 -9.16
C ALA A 162 -0.44 10.35 -9.03
N ALA A 163 -0.43 11.16 -7.96
CA ALA A 163 0.66 12.11 -7.71
C ALA A 163 1.99 11.40 -7.43
N ILE A 164 1.99 10.28 -6.69
CA ILE A 164 3.18 9.43 -6.51
C ILE A 164 3.67 8.93 -7.87
N LEU A 165 2.77 8.38 -8.68
CA LEU A 165 3.10 7.79 -9.98
C LEU A 165 3.74 8.84 -10.90
N ALA A 166 3.12 10.01 -11.03
CA ALA A 166 3.60 11.10 -11.86
C ALA A 166 4.98 11.62 -11.40
N ALA A 167 5.17 11.82 -10.08
CA ALA A 167 6.47 12.26 -9.55
C ALA A 167 7.58 11.23 -9.83
N ARG A 168 7.28 9.94 -9.67
CA ARG A 168 8.25 8.86 -9.93
C ARG A 168 8.53 8.66 -11.41
N LEU A 169 7.54 8.81 -12.29
CA LEU A 169 7.74 8.80 -13.74
C LEU A 169 8.64 9.95 -14.18
N TYR A 170 8.44 11.16 -13.64
CA TYR A 170 9.37 12.27 -13.86
C TYR A 170 10.79 11.92 -13.40
N GLY A 171 10.94 11.33 -12.20
CA GLY A 171 12.25 10.89 -11.70
C GLY A 171 12.94 9.86 -12.60
N LEU A 172 12.17 8.96 -13.23
CA LEU A 172 12.67 7.91 -14.11
C LEU A 172 12.98 8.40 -15.53
N LEU A 173 12.07 9.16 -16.13
CA LEU A 173 12.09 9.51 -17.56
C LEU A 173 12.51 10.95 -17.85
N GLY A 174 12.42 11.84 -16.86
CA GLY A 174 12.77 13.25 -16.99
C GLY A 174 11.77 14.11 -17.79
N ASP A 175 10.55 13.62 -18.04
CA ASP A 175 9.52 14.40 -18.75
C ASP A 175 8.86 15.42 -17.81
N GLY A 176 9.06 16.70 -18.08
CA GLY A 176 8.49 17.80 -17.29
C GLY A 176 6.96 17.79 -17.21
N ALA A 177 6.28 17.18 -18.19
CA ALA A 177 4.82 17.05 -18.15
C ALA A 177 4.35 16.18 -16.98
N ASP A 178 5.10 15.14 -16.61
CA ASP A 178 4.77 14.29 -15.47
C ASP A 178 4.97 15.03 -14.14
N LEU A 179 5.99 15.89 -14.04
CA LEU A 179 6.15 16.75 -12.86
C LEU A 179 5.01 17.75 -12.72
N ASP A 180 4.56 18.34 -13.82
CA ASP A 180 3.42 19.26 -13.83
C ASP A 180 2.14 18.55 -13.36
N TRP A 181 1.92 17.31 -13.80
CA TRP A 181 0.82 16.47 -13.29
C TRP A 181 0.95 16.19 -11.80
N ALA A 182 2.13 15.77 -11.34
CA ALA A 182 2.36 15.47 -9.93
C ALA A 182 2.04 16.67 -9.04
N ARG A 183 2.54 17.86 -9.41
CA ARG A 183 2.26 19.13 -8.71
C ARG A 183 0.78 19.50 -8.74
N ARG A 184 0.14 19.39 -9.91
CA ARG A 184 -1.28 19.73 -10.09
C ARG A 184 -2.18 18.86 -9.22
N ILE A 185 -1.97 17.54 -9.23
CA ILE A 185 -2.76 16.58 -8.47
C ILE A 185 -2.53 16.77 -6.97
N TYR A 186 -1.27 16.88 -6.55
CA TYR A 186 -0.92 17.10 -5.15
C TYR A 186 -1.52 18.39 -4.59
N ALA A 187 -1.40 19.50 -5.33
CA ALA A 187 -1.95 20.78 -4.92
C ALA A 187 -3.47 20.73 -4.77
N TRP A 188 -4.18 20.04 -5.68
CA TRP A 188 -5.61 19.85 -5.57
C TRP A 188 -5.98 19.00 -4.34
N ASN A 189 -5.28 17.88 -4.13
CA ASN A 189 -5.52 17.00 -2.97
C ASN A 189 -5.29 17.75 -1.65
N LYS A 190 -4.20 18.53 -1.55
CA LYS A 190 -3.86 19.36 -0.40
C LYS A 190 -4.94 20.42 -0.11
N ALA A 191 -5.46 21.06 -1.14
CA ALA A 191 -6.42 22.15 -0.99
C ALA A 191 -7.83 21.68 -0.59
N HIS A 192 -8.22 20.46 -0.98
CA HIS A 192 -9.60 20.00 -0.84
C HIS A 192 -9.79 18.87 0.18
N LEU A 193 -8.81 17.96 0.29
CA LEU A 193 -8.97 16.71 1.06
C LEU A 193 -8.00 16.60 2.23
N VAL A 194 -7.27 17.66 2.56
CA VAL A 194 -6.37 17.69 3.71
C VAL A 194 -6.82 18.77 4.67
N ASP A 195 -7.03 18.38 5.92
CA ASP A 195 -7.31 19.27 7.03
C ASP A 195 -6.14 20.27 7.18
N PRO A 196 -6.36 21.57 6.92
CA PRO A 196 -5.29 22.56 6.94
C PRO A 196 -4.78 22.86 8.35
N GLU A 197 -5.47 22.43 9.42
CA GLU A 197 -5.07 22.61 10.81
C GLU A 197 -4.25 21.45 11.34
N THR A 198 -4.55 20.22 10.93
CA THR A 198 -3.87 19.02 11.43
C THR A 198 -2.93 18.35 10.42
N GLY A 199 -3.20 18.47 9.12
CA GLY A 199 -2.56 17.67 8.08
C GLY A 199 -3.17 16.27 7.91
N PHE A 200 -4.31 16.00 8.56
CA PHE A 200 -5.06 14.77 8.41
C PHE A 200 -5.81 14.74 7.08
N VAL A 201 -5.91 13.57 6.46
CA VAL A 201 -6.41 13.41 5.10
C VAL A 201 -7.81 12.78 5.13
N TRP A 202 -8.77 13.45 4.48
CA TRP A 202 -10.16 13.00 4.31
C TRP A 202 -10.29 12.09 3.09
N ASP A 203 -11.40 11.34 3.01
CA ASP A 203 -11.58 10.31 1.99
C ASP A 203 -11.83 10.90 0.60
N GLY A 204 -12.80 11.81 0.50
CA GLY A 204 -13.17 12.40 -0.77
C GLY A 204 -14.21 13.50 -0.63
N MET A 205 -14.76 13.91 -1.76
CA MET A 205 -15.81 14.90 -1.82
C MET A 205 -16.77 14.67 -2.98
N ASN A 206 -18.02 15.06 -2.78
CA ASN A 206 -19.10 14.98 -3.77
C ASN A 206 -19.51 13.54 -4.14
N ARG A 207 -19.37 12.58 -3.23
CA ARG A 207 -19.75 11.18 -3.48
C ARG A 207 -21.25 11.01 -3.77
N LEU A 208 -22.08 11.84 -3.14
CA LEU A 208 -23.54 11.84 -3.28
C LEU A 208 -24.06 12.92 -4.25
N GLY A 209 -23.17 13.63 -4.94
CA GLY A 209 -23.55 14.73 -5.84
C GLY A 209 -24.00 16.02 -5.12
N ASP A 210 -23.68 16.16 -3.83
CA ASP A 210 -24.08 17.27 -2.94
C ASP A 210 -22.95 18.26 -2.61
N GLY A 211 -21.77 18.06 -3.20
CA GLY A 211 -20.56 18.85 -2.98
C GLY A 211 -19.92 18.69 -1.60
N GLN A 212 -20.41 17.79 -0.74
CA GLN A 212 -19.91 17.64 0.62
C GLN A 212 -18.61 16.85 0.69
N LEU A 213 -17.82 17.12 1.73
CA LEU A 213 -16.66 16.32 2.10
C LEU A 213 -17.10 15.03 2.79
N GLU A 214 -16.37 13.94 2.53
CA GLU A 214 -16.43 12.69 3.27
C GLU A 214 -15.39 12.73 4.40
N ASP A 215 -15.57 13.66 5.34
CA ASP A 215 -14.63 13.93 6.44
C ASP A 215 -14.82 12.99 7.65
N GLY A 216 -15.88 12.18 7.67
CA GLY A 216 -16.12 11.15 8.69
C GLY A 216 -15.46 9.81 8.43
N TRP A 217 -14.88 9.60 7.24
CA TRP A 217 -14.21 8.36 6.84
C TRP A 217 -12.70 8.48 7.05
N HIS A 218 -12.24 7.99 8.19
CA HIS A 218 -10.86 8.09 8.63
C HIS A 218 -10.07 6.82 8.34
N PHE A 219 -9.49 6.73 7.14
CA PHE A 219 -8.72 5.55 6.73
C PHE A 219 -7.21 5.80 6.74
N THR A 220 -6.46 4.77 7.14
CA THR A 220 -4.99 4.81 7.26
C THR A 220 -4.31 5.00 5.91
N TYR A 221 -4.77 4.33 4.85
CA TYR A 221 -4.15 4.41 3.53
C TYR A 221 -4.24 5.79 2.87
N ASN A 222 -5.28 6.57 3.15
CA ASN A 222 -5.37 7.96 2.66
C ASN A 222 -4.21 8.80 3.21
N GLN A 223 -3.86 8.59 4.47
CA GLN A 223 -2.72 9.25 5.10
C GLN A 223 -1.41 8.79 4.45
N GLY A 224 -1.27 7.46 4.27
CA GLY A 224 -0.11 6.83 3.65
C GLY A 224 0.14 7.29 2.22
N ALA A 225 -0.91 7.30 1.39
CA ALA A 225 -0.81 7.73 0.00
C ALA A 225 -0.45 9.21 -0.10
N TYR A 226 -1.09 10.09 0.68
CA TYR A 226 -0.80 11.53 0.61
C TYR A 226 0.61 11.87 1.10
N LEU A 227 1.06 11.28 2.22
CA LEU A 227 2.44 11.48 2.68
C LEU A 227 3.46 10.88 1.71
N GLY A 228 3.12 9.75 1.07
CA GLY A 228 3.92 9.15 -0.01
C GLY A 228 4.06 10.08 -1.22
N ALA A 229 2.99 10.77 -1.60
CA ALA A 229 3.02 11.76 -2.68
C ALA A 229 3.91 12.96 -2.33
N GLY A 230 3.82 13.45 -1.09
CA GLY A 230 4.71 14.50 -0.60
C GLY A 230 6.17 14.07 -0.61
N LEU A 231 6.46 12.84 -0.15
CA LEU A 231 7.82 12.30 -0.19
C LEU A 231 8.35 12.18 -1.62
N ALA A 232 7.57 11.63 -2.55
CA ALA A 232 7.99 11.48 -3.94
C ALA A 232 8.25 12.84 -4.62
N LEU A 233 7.41 13.84 -4.36
CA LEU A 233 7.64 15.21 -4.86
C LEU A 233 8.90 15.84 -4.24
N PHE A 234 9.11 15.66 -2.93
CA PHE A 234 10.33 16.14 -2.27
C PHE A 234 11.58 15.53 -2.91
N GLU A 235 11.60 14.22 -3.17
CA GLU A 235 12.74 13.52 -3.76
C GLU A 235 13.13 14.06 -5.13
N VAL A 236 12.16 14.44 -5.98
CA VAL A 236 12.43 14.90 -7.35
C VAL A 236 12.58 16.42 -7.49
N THR A 237 12.12 17.20 -6.50
CA THR A 237 12.16 18.67 -6.54
C THR A 237 13.14 19.30 -5.55
N GLY A 238 13.40 18.62 -4.43
CA GLY A 238 14.10 19.18 -3.28
C GLY A 238 13.31 20.25 -2.50
N GLU A 239 12.02 20.45 -2.79
CA GLU A 239 11.20 21.45 -2.12
C GLU A 239 10.75 20.95 -0.73
N GLU A 240 11.34 21.51 0.32
CA GLU A 240 11.16 21.10 1.72
C GLU A 240 9.70 21.13 2.21
N THR A 241 8.85 21.96 1.58
CA THR A 241 7.42 22.06 1.88
C THR A 241 6.70 20.71 1.74
N TYR A 242 7.04 19.91 0.73
CA TYR A 242 6.43 18.59 0.54
C TYR A 242 6.83 17.60 1.63
N LEU A 243 8.09 17.66 2.09
CA LEU A 243 8.57 16.83 3.19
C LEU A 243 7.91 17.24 4.53
N GLN A 244 7.76 18.55 4.76
CA GLN A 244 7.07 19.08 5.94
C GLN A 244 5.60 18.63 5.97
N ASP A 245 4.91 18.67 4.83
CA ASP A 245 3.55 18.15 4.71
C ASP A 245 3.49 16.64 5.03
N ALA A 246 4.41 15.83 4.46
CA ALA A 246 4.47 14.39 4.71
C ALA A 246 4.70 14.06 6.20
N LEU A 247 5.62 14.77 6.85
CA LEU A 247 5.89 14.62 8.29
C LEU A 247 4.68 15.00 9.14
N ARG A 248 3.99 16.08 8.78
CA ARG A 248 2.79 16.54 9.48
C ARG A 248 1.64 15.54 9.35
N THR A 249 1.41 14.99 8.16
CA THR A 249 0.41 13.93 7.96
C THR A 249 0.77 12.66 8.72
N ALA A 250 2.06 12.28 8.75
CA ALA A 250 2.50 11.13 9.55
C ALA A 250 2.25 11.33 11.05
N GLU A 251 2.47 12.54 11.57
CA GLU A 251 2.15 12.89 12.96
C GLU A 251 0.63 12.85 13.21
N ALA A 252 -0.17 13.49 12.35
CA ALA A 252 -1.64 13.49 12.46
C ALA A 252 -2.23 12.08 12.43
N ALA A 253 -1.73 11.21 11.56
CA ALA A 253 -2.14 9.82 11.47
C ALA A 253 -1.83 9.06 12.77
N GLN A 254 -0.64 9.23 13.34
CA GLN A 254 -0.29 8.60 14.61
C GLN A 254 -1.16 9.12 15.77
N THR A 255 -1.42 10.42 15.82
CA THR A 255 -2.23 11.03 16.88
C THR A 255 -3.70 10.60 16.82
N ARG A 256 -4.29 10.51 15.62
CA ARG A 256 -5.72 10.21 15.46
C ARG A 256 -6.04 8.72 15.33
N LEU A 257 -5.14 7.91 14.76
CA LEU A 257 -5.46 6.53 14.37
C LEU A 257 -4.83 5.46 15.26
N LEU A 258 -3.74 5.76 15.98
CA LEU A 258 -3.23 4.80 16.95
C LEU A 258 -4.21 4.68 18.11
N ASP A 259 -4.57 3.45 18.46
CA ASP A 259 -5.33 3.19 19.66
C ASP A 259 -4.55 3.66 20.90
N ALA A 260 -5.18 4.48 21.73
CA ALA A 260 -4.50 5.14 22.86
C ALA A 260 -4.00 4.16 23.94
N SER A 261 -4.57 2.95 24.00
CA SER A 261 -4.21 1.95 25.01
C SER A 261 -3.08 1.03 24.53
N SER A 262 -3.14 0.60 23.28
CA SER A 262 -2.25 -0.41 22.71
C SER A 262 -1.15 0.18 21.85
N GLY A 263 -1.29 1.41 21.35
CA GLY A 263 -0.37 2.02 20.41
C GLY A 263 -0.36 1.34 19.03
N LEU A 264 -1.44 0.63 18.68
CA LEU A 264 -1.58 -0.09 17.42
C LEU A 264 -2.47 0.66 16.44
N PHE A 265 -2.20 0.49 15.15
CA PHE A 265 -3.09 0.97 14.10
C PHE A 265 -4.44 0.21 14.13
N PRO A 266 -5.55 0.83 13.70
CA PRO A 266 -6.89 0.39 14.02
C PRO A 266 -7.33 -0.82 13.18
N HIS A 267 -8.29 -1.61 13.67
CA HIS A 267 -9.00 -2.59 12.84
C HIS A 267 -9.97 -1.88 11.90
N GLU A 268 -9.67 -1.89 10.58
CA GLU A 268 -10.43 -1.17 9.55
C GLU A 268 -11.41 -2.08 8.78
N GLY A 269 -11.70 -3.27 9.32
CA GLY A 269 -12.60 -4.23 8.68
C GLY A 269 -11.88 -5.23 7.77
N ASP A 270 -12.68 -6.18 7.28
CA ASP A 270 -12.26 -7.16 6.26
C ASP A 270 -12.50 -6.60 4.84
N GLY A 271 -12.11 -7.34 3.80
CA GLY A 271 -12.23 -6.86 2.43
C GLY A 271 -11.22 -5.73 2.16
N ASP A 272 -11.64 -4.66 1.51
CA ASP A 272 -10.74 -3.57 1.13
C ASP A 272 -10.01 -2.93 2.33
N GLY A 273 -10.74 -2.75 3.45
CA GLY A 273 -10.20 -2.21 4.69
C GLY A 273 -9.04 -3.02 5.29
N GLY A 274 -8.94 -4.30 4.93
CA GLY A 274 -7.83 -5.17 5.33
C GLY A 274 -6.48 -4.69 4.80
N LEU A 275 -6.44 -4.00 3.65
CA LEU A 275 -5.23 -3.55 2.98
C LEU A 275 -4.75 -2.16 3.47
N PHE A 276 -5.63 -1.39 4.10
CA PHE A 276 -5.40 0.05 4.32
C PHE A 276 -4.17 0.32 5.18
N LYS A 277 -4.03 -0.40 6.30
CA LYS A 277 -2.87 -0.27 7.19
C LYS A 277 -1.57 -0.64 6.50
N GLY A 278 -1.59 -1.66 5.63
CA GLY A 278 -0.43 -2.08 4.84
C GLY A 278 0.15 -0.95 4.00
N ILE A 279 -0.73 -0.20 3.33
CA ILE A 279 -0.34 0.95 2.52
C ILE A 279 0.24 2.06 3.39
N LEU A 280 -0.38 2.36 4.54
CA LEU A 280 0.16 3.33 5.49
C LEU A 280 1.58 2.96 5.93
N VAL A 281 1.80 1.71 6.37
CA VAL A 281 3.11 1.31 6.90
C VAL A 281 4.19 1.32 5.84
N ARG A 282 3.88 1.01 4.58
CA ARG A 282 4.82 1.16 3.45
C ARG A 282 5.37 2.58 3.38
N TYR A 283 4.48 3.57 3.31
CA TYR A 283 4.90 4.96 3.14
C TYR A 283 5.49 5.57 4.42
N LEU A 284 5.04 5.16 5.61
CA LEU A 284 5.70 5.53 6.86
C LEU A 284 7.14 4.99 6.94
N ALA A 285 7.37 3.77 6.46
CA ALA A 285 8.71 3.18 6.43
C ALA A 285 9.60 3.91 5.42
N LEU A 286 9.10 4.28 4.24
CA LEU A 286 9.85 5.10 3.28
C LEU A 286 10.20 6.48 3.87
N LEU A 287 9.25 7.15 4.52
CA LEU A 287 9.49 8.41 5.19
C LEU A 287 10.54 8.25 6.32
N ALA A 288 10.44 7.21 7.13
CA ALA A 288 11.39 6.95 8.21
C ALA A 288 12.83 6.78 7.69
N GLN A 289 13.01 6.17 6.52
CA GLN A 289 14.31 6.02 5.85
C GLN A 289 14.83 7.37 5.33
N ALA A 290 14.00 8.12 4.62
CA ALA A 290 14.40 9.38 3.99
C ALA A 290 14.92 10.43 4.97
N VAL A 291 14.32 10.51 6.17
CA VAL A 291 14.65 11.52 7.19
C VAL A 291 15.27 10.96 8.46
N ASN A 292 15.59 9.67 8.51
CA ASN A 292 16.11 8.97 9.69
C ASN A 292 15.35 9.35 10.97
N ARG A 293 14.07 8.97 11.06
CA ARG A 293 13.16 9.35 12.17
C ARG A 293 12.90 8.18 13.11
N PRO A 294 13.62 8.05 14.25
CA PRO A 294 13.46 6.92 15.17
C PRO A 294 12.06 6.76 15.75
N ALA A 295 11.28 7.84 15.85
CA ALA A 295 9.90 7.77 16.33
C ALA A 295 9.00 6.93 15.42
N LEU A 296 9.09 7.11 14.10
CA LEU A 296 8.34 6.33 13.12
C LEU A 296 8.78 4.86 13.16
N VAL A 297 10.10 4.63 13.24
CA VAL A 297 10.67 3.28 13.33
C VAL A 297 10.14 2.54 14.57
N ARG A 298 10.05 3.20 15.73
CA ARG A 298 9.50 2.60 16.96
C ARG A 298 8.04 2.20 16.80
N VAL A 299 7.20 3.03 16.16
CA VAL A 299 5.78 2.70 15.93
C VAL A 299 5.64 1.50 15.00
N LEU A 300 6.41 1.46 13.92
CA LEU A 300 6.41 0.32 12.97
C LEU A 300 6.87 -0.97 13.66
N ARG A 301 7.97 -0.90 14.43
CA ARG A 301 8.47 -2.04 15.20
C ARG A 301 7.45 -2.55 16.21
N HIS A 302 6.85 -1.66 17.00
CA HIS A 302 5.84 -2.02 18.00
C HIS A 302 4.63 -2.74 17.38
N ASN A 303 4.15 -2.24 16.24
CA ASN A 303 3.07 -2.89 15.50
C ASN A 303 3.48 -4.26 14.94
N ALA A 304 4.72 -4.41 14.46
CA ALA A 304 5.24 -5.68 13.97
C ALA A 304 5.43 -6.71 15.08
N GLU A 305 5.89 -6.28 16.26
CA GLU A 305 6.03 -7.13 17.45
C GLU A 305 4.66 -7.64 17.91
N ALA A 306 3.66 -6.75 18.00
CA ALA A 306 2.28 -7.14 18.32
C ALA A 306 1.73 -8.14 17.30
N LEU A 307 1.87 -7.85 16.00
CA LEU A 307 1.42 -8.73 14.93
C LEU A 307 2.04 -10.11 15.04
N TRP A 308 3.36 -10.18 15.22
CA TRP A 308 4.05 -11.47 15.25
C TRP A 308 3.74 -12.30 16.49
N GLN A 309 3.65 -11.65 17.66
CA GLN A 309 3.46 -12.33 18.94
C GLN A 309 2.00 -12.69 19.22
N ALA A 310 1.04 -11.88 18.76
CA ALA A 310 -0.37 -12.02 19.10
C ALA A 310 -1.31 -12.02 17.89
N GLY A 311 -1.02 -11.24 16.85
CA GLY A 311 -1.86 -11.14 15.65
C GLY A 311 -1.72 -12.28 14.65
N ARG A 312 -0.68 -13.12 14.77
CA ARG A 312 -0.42 -14.25 13.88
C ARG A 312 -0.92 -15.55 14.50
N ASP A 313 -1.63 -16.36 13.71
CA ASP A 313 -1.91 -17.76 14.04
C ASP A 313 -0.61 -18.59 13.90
N PRO A 314 -0.15 -19.26 14.97
CA PRO A 314 1.14 -19.94 14.98
C PRO A 314 1.21 -21.13 14.02
N ASP A 315 0.08 -21.81 13.79
CA ASP A 315 0.00 -23.07 13.03
C ASP A 315 -0.14 -22.82 11.53
N SER A 316 -1.05 -21.92 11.13
CA SER A 316 -1.33 -21.59 9.73
C SER A 316 -0.41 -20.49 9.18
N GLY A 317 0.12 -19.63 10.05
CA GLY A 317 0.85 -18.43 9.66
C GLY A 317 -0.02 -17.24 9.29
N LEU A 318 -1.35 -17.41 9.26
CA LEU A 318 -2.30 -16.36 8.87
C LEU A 318 -2.29 -15.21 9.89
N MET A 319 -2.47 -13.99 9.38
CA MET A 319 -2.41 -12.77 10.18
C MET A 319 -3.79 -12.13 10.31
N GLY A 320 -4.11 -11.67 11.52
CA GLY A 320 -5.37 -11.02 11.86
C GLY A 320 -5.47 -9.59 11.36
N LEU A 321 -6.71 -9.12 11.18
CA LEU A 321 -7.02 -7.73 10.82
C LEU A 321 -6.73 -6.74 11.97
N SER A 322 -6.82 -7.24 13.20
CA SER A 322 -6.32 -6.61 14.44
C SER A 322 -4.96 -7.22 14.75
N TRP A 323 -3.89 -6.43 14.77
CA TRP A 323 -2.54 -6.97 14.94
C TRP A 323 -2.22 -7.47 16.35
N ASN A 324 -3.15 -7.38 17.31
CA ASN A 324 -3.04 -8.01 18.62
C ASN A 324 -3.99 -9.20 18.81
N GLU A 325 -4.70 -9.64 17.77
CA GLU A 325 -5.63 -10.77 17.86
C GLU A 325 -5.43 -11.72 16.68
N GLN A 326 -5.37 -13.02 16.98
CA GLN A 326 -5.31 -14.05 15.95
C GLN A 326 -6.56 -14.00 15.05
N PRO A 327 -6.41 -14.33 13.76
CA PRO A 327 -7.55 -14.39 12.84
C PRO A 327 -8.58 -15.43 13.30
N ARG A 328 -9.86 -15.10 13.13
CA ARG A 328 -10.96 -16.05 13.38
C ARG A 328 -11.54 -16.52 12.05
N GLY A 329 -11.17 -17.74 11.64
CA GLY A 329 -11.69 -18.35 10.43
C GLY A 329 -11.03 -17.81 9.16
N ARG A 330 -11.84 -17.31 8.22
CA ARG A 330 -11.38 -16.85 6.89
C ARG A 330 -10.60 -15.55 7.01
N VAL A 331 -9.43 -15.49 6.37
CA VAL A 331 -8.61 -14.29 6.22
C VAL A 331 -8.62 -13.87 4.76
N SER A 332 -8.94 -12.60 4.49
CA SER A 332 -8.81 -12.02 3.15
C SER A 332 -7.35 -11.84 2.74
N LEU A 333 -7.12 -11.88 1.44
CA LEU A 333 -5.81 -11.58 0.85
C LEU A 333 -5.31 -10.20 1.28
N SER A 334 -6.18 -9.19 1.24
CA SER A 334 -5.89 -7.81 1.67
C SER A 334 -5.37 -7.72 3.11
N GLY A 335 -6.04 -8.40 4.05
CA GLY A 335 -5.62 -8.47 5.45
C GLY A 335 -4.25 -9.13 5.62
N GLN A 336 -4.03 -10.26 4.94
CA GLN A 336 -2.75 -10.95 4.97
C GLN A 336 -1.62 -10.07 4.39
N GLN A 337 -1.87 -9.41 3.26
CA GLN A 337 -0.89 -8.53 2.60
C GLN A 337 -0.46 -7.37 3.48
N SER A 338 -1.38 -6.75 4.24
CA SER A 338 -1.02 -5.70 5.20
C SER A 338 0.00 -6.17 6.23
N GLY A 339 -0.16 -7.40 6.74
CA GLY A 339 0.83 -7.99 7.65
C GLY A 339 2.17 -8.26 6.97
N VAL A 340 2.16 -8.73 5.72
CA VAL A 340 3.39 -8.96 4.94
C VAL A 340 4.12 -7.63 4.70
N MET A 341 3.41 -6.56 4.32
CA MET A 341 3.97 -5.22 4.12
C MET A 341 4.63 -4.69 5.39
N LEU A 342 4.01 -4.87 6.56
CA LEU A 342 4.58 -4.45 7.84
C LEU A 342 5.90 -5.18 8.15
N LEU A 343 5.91 -6.51 7.99
CA LEU A 343 7.09 -7.31 8.31
C LEU A 343 8.24 -7.05 7.32
N GLU A 344 7.94 -6.88 6.03
CA GLU A 344 8.92 -6.48 5.02
C GLU A 344 9.48 -5.06 5.26
N ALA A 345 8.63 -4.13 5.68
CA ALA A 345 9.05 -2.78 6.05
C ALA A 345 10.01 -2.78 7.24
N VAL A 346 9.68 -3.50 8.31
CA VAL A 346 10.55 -3.59 9.48
C VAL A 346 11.84 -4.35 9.17
N ALA A 347 11.80 -5.42 8.36
CA ALA A 347 13.01 -6.11 7.89
C ALA A 347 13.94 -5.18 7.08
N THR A 348 13.37 -4.29 6.27
CA THR A 348 14.15 -3.29 5.52
C THR A 348 14.80 -2.27 6.46
N LEU A 349 14.06 -1.77 7.46
CA LEU A 349 14.60 -0.86 8.48
C LEU A 349 15.70 -1.53 9.33
N GLU A 350 15.57 -2.82 9.66
CA GLU A 350 16.59 -3.62 10.34
C GLU A 350 17.88 -3.66 9.54
N ARG A 351 17.78 -4.03 8.25
CA ARG A 351 18.93 -4.18 7.35
C ARG A 351 19.71 -2.87 7.18
N GLN A 352 19.04 -1.73 7.27
CA GLN A 352 19.65 -0.40 7.19
C GLN A 352 20.19 0.11 8.53
N GLY A 353 20.07 -0.65 9.61
CA GLY A 353 20.55 -0.25 10.94
C GLY A 353 19.69 0.82 11.60
N LEU A 354 18.42 0.96 11.20
CA LEU A 354 17.49 1.93 11.77
C LEU A 354 16.70 1.38 12.97
N LEU A 355 16.64 0.05 13.14
CA LEU A 355 16.13 -0.60 14.35
C LEU A 355 17.24 -0.67 15.40
N SER A 356 17.18 0.20 16.41
CA SER A 356 18.06 0.17 17.59
C SER A 356 17.62 -0.84 18.64
#